data_AF-A0A939TPZ6-F1
#
_entry.id   AF-A0A939TPZ6-F1
#
_cell.length_a   1.000
_cell.length_b   1.000
_cell.length_c   1.000
_cell.angle_alpha   90.00
_cell.angle_beta   90.00
_cell.angle_gamma   90.00
#
_symmetry.space_group_name_H-M   'P 1'
#
loop_
_entity.id
_entity.type
_entity.pdbx_description
1 polymer ?
#
loop_
_entity_poly.entity_id
_entity_poly.type
_entity_poly.pdbx_seq_one_letter_code
_entity_poly.pdbx_strand_id
1 'polypeptide(L)'
;MTLPAHTRKVAALLMEMARTQGKPTPRGVAVQLDVTRQDVASLLGLSRIEATLAVNALKLAGALAFEGSTLLLNPGVLQRFAEGEAQEAR
;
A
#
# COMPACT_ATOMS: atom_id res chain seq x y z
N MET A 1 6.52 17.38 1.08
CA MET A 1 5.24 16.66 0.97
C MET A 1 5.04 15.91 2.26
N THR A 2 4.02 16.24 3.04
CA THR A 2 3.72 15.58 4.33
C THR A 2 3.19 14.17 4.05
N LEU A 3 3.85 13.15 4.59
CA LEU A 3 3.36 11.77 4.52
C LEU A 3 2.12 11.64 5.41
N PRO A 4 0.99 11.11 4.91
CA PRO A 4 -0.18 10.85 5.75
C PRO A 4 0.21 9.95 6.92
N ALA A 5 -0.26 10.25 8.14
CA ALA A 5 0.12 9.55 9.38
C ALA A 5 -0.04 8.02 9.32
N HIS A 6 -0.94 7.54 8.45
CA HIS A 6 -1.28 6.13 8.33
C HIS A 6 -0.49 5.37 7.27
N THR A 7 0.29 6.05 6.42
CA THR A 7 0.99 5.46 5.26
C THR A 7 1.84 4.24 5.64
N ARG A 8 2.49 4.29 6.81
CA ARG A 8 3.29 3.18 7.34
C ARG A 8 2.46 1.94 7.66
N LYS A 9 1.31 2.12 8.35
CA LYS A 9 0.38 1.03 8.67
C LYS A 9 -0.20 0.43 7.41
N VAL A 10 -0.52 1.27 6.43
CA VAL A 10 -0.99 0.82 5.11
C VAL A 10 0.09 0.00 4.41
N ALA A 11 1.34 0.46 4.37
CA ALA A 11 2.43 -0.26 3.74
C ALA A 11 2.70 -1.64 4.39
N ALA A 12 2.68 -1.71 5.73
CA ALA A 12 2.85 -2.97 6.47
C ALA A 12 1.72 -3.96 6.19
N LEU A 13 0.45 -3.51 6.18
CA LEU A 13 -0.69 -4.37 5.88
C LEU A 13 -0.61 -4.89 4.43
N LEU A 14 -0.30 -4.01 3.47
CA LEU A 14 -0.15 -4.40 2.07
C LEU A 14 0.97 -5.42 1.88
N MET A 15 2.08 -5.31 2.63
CA MET A 15 3.13 -6.34 2.62
C MET A 15 2.64 -7.68 3.16
N GLU A 16 1.88 -7.69 4.26
CA GLU A 16 1.35 -8.94 4.79
C GLU A 16 0.34 -9.57 3.81
N MET A 17 -0.53 -8.77 3.19
CA MET A 17 -1.43 -9.24 2.12
C MET A 17 -0.65 -9.80 0.92
N ALA A 18 0.43 -9.12 0.51
CA ALA A 18 1.33 -9.59 -0.54
C ALA A 18 1.94 -10.95 -0.18
N ARG A 19 2.26 -11.18 1.10
CA ARG A 19 2.83 -12.43 1.61
C ARG A 19 1.80 -13.57 1.68
N THR A 20 0.58 -13.27 2.13
CA THR A 20 -0.46 -14.30 2.36
C THR A 20 -1.27 -14.63 1.12
N GLN A 21 -1.54 -13.63 0.27
CA GLN A 21 -2.47 -13.73 -0.87
C GLN A 21 -1.83 -13.31 -2.20
N GLY A 22 -0.65 -12.69 -2.15
CA GLY A 22 0.03 -12.21 -3.33
C GLY A 22 0.70 -13.32 -4.12
N LYS A 23 0.64 -13.21 -5.45
CA LYS A 23 1.37 -14.05 -6.38
C LYS A 23 2.60 -13.29 -6.87
N PRO A 24 3.82 -13.83 -6.75
CA PRO A 24 5.01 -13.18 -7.30
C PRO A 24 4.90 -13.11 -8.83
N THR A 25 5.28 -11.96 -9.39
CA THR A 25 5.28 -11.67 -10.82
C THR A 25 6.58 -10.96 -11.21
N PRO A 26 6.96 -10.93 -12.50
CA PRO A 26 8.13 -10.19 -12.96
C PRO A 26 8.11 -8.68 -12.64
N ARG A 27 6.94 -8.12 -12.30
CA ARG A 27 6.74 -6.70 -12.01
C ARG A 27 6.53 -6.39 -10.52
N GLY A 28 6.63 -7.39 -9.64
CA GLY A 28 6.36 -7.28 -8.21
C GLY A 28 5.43 -8.37 -7.71
N VAL A 29 4.60 -8.09 -6.71
CA VAL A 29 3.63 -9.03 -6.15
C VAL A 29 2.22 -8.64 -6.57
N ALA A 30 1.53 -9.51 -7.31
CA ALA A 30 0.15 -9.30 -7.72
C ALA A 30 -0.81 -9.83 -6.65
N VAL A 31 -1.58 -8.94 -6.04
CA VAL A 31 -2.68 -9.28 -5.12
C VAL A 31 -3.98 -9.08 -5.86
N GLN A 32 -4.74 -10.16 -6.06
CA GLN A 32 -6.06 -10.07 -6.66
C GLN A 32 -7.03 -9.60 -5.58
N LEU A 33 -7.46 -8.34 -5.68
CA LEU A 33 -8.50 -7.82 -4.80
C LEU A 33 -9.83 -8.06 -5.51
N ASP A 34 -10.57 -9.08 -5.07
CA ASP A 34 -12.03 -9.23 -5.33
C ASP A 34 -12.87 -8.15 -4.64
N VAL A 35 -12.17 -7.14 -4.15
CA VAL A 35 -12.60 -6.19 -3.17
C VAL A 35 -12.74 -4.90 -3.93
N THR A 36 -13.99 -4.55 -4.22
CA THR A 36 -14.32 -3.23 -4.78
C THR A 36 -13.57 -2.16 -3.97
N ARG A 37 -12.97 -1.18 -4.64
CA ARG A 37 -12.07 -0.15 -4.09
C ARG A 37 -12.46 0.48 -2.73
N GLN A 38 -13.72 0.34 -2.30
CA GLN A 38 -14.20 0.72 -0.97
C GLN A 38 -13.59 -0.05 0.19
N ASP A 39 -13.29 -1.33 0.03
CA ASP A 39 -12.99 -2.18 1.19
C ASP A 39 -11.53 -2.13 1.61
N VAL A 40 -10.59 -1.71 0.75
CA VAL A 40 -9.21 -1.46 1.20
C VAL A 40 -9.18 -0.38 2.28
N ALA A 41 -10.03 0.65 2.18
CA ALA A 41 -10.19 1.67 3.21
C ALA A 41 -10.78 1.09 4.51
N SER A 42 -11.82 0.26 4.39
CA SER A 42 -12.44 -0.44 5.52
C SER A 42 -11.48 -1.40 6.23
N LEU A 43 -10.69 -2.17 5.47
CA LEU A 43 -9.69 -3.12 5.96
C LEU A 43 -8.58 -2.43 6.74
N LEU A 44 -8.31 -1.15 6.43
CA LEU A 44 -7.28 -0.35 7.10
C LEU A 44 -7.80 0.39 8.34
N GLY A 45 -9.10 0.32 8.63
CA GLY A 45 -9.73 1.08 9.71
C GLY A 45 -9.64 2.59 9.51
N LEU A 46 -9.44 3.05 8.27
CA LEU A 46 -9.27 4.46 7.92
C LEU A 46 -10.55 5.03 7.32
N SER A 47 -10.74 6.34 7.44
CA SER A 47 -11.76 7.01 6.63
C SER A 47 -11.39 6.90 5.15
N ARG A 48 -12.42 6.96 4.27
CA ARG A 48 -12.22 6.92 2.81
C ARG A 48 -11.23 7.98 2.32
N ILE A 49 -11.21 9.15 2.93
CA ILE A 49 -10.31 10.25 2.58
C ILE A 49 -8.87 9.88 2.92
N GLU A 50 -8.61 9.42 4.14
CA GLU A 50 -7.27 9.03 4.61
C GLU A 50 -6.70 7.85 3.81
N ALA A 51 -7.54 6.85 3.53
CA ALA A 51 -7.15 5.71 2.69
C ALA A 51 -6.82 6.17 1.27
N THR A 52 -7.62 7.05 0.68
CA THR A 52 -7.36 7.60 -0.67
C THR A 52 -6.04 8.37 -0.70
N LEU A 53 -5.76 9.19 0.31
CA LEU A 53 -4.51 9.95 0.40
C LEU A 53 -3.30 9.03 0.54
N ALA A 54 -3.34 8.05 1.44
CA ALA A 54 -2.26 7.08 1.65
C ALA A 54 -2.01 6.23 0.39
N VAL A 55 -3.07 5.72 -0.24
CA VAL A 55 -2.98 4.93 -1.47
C VAL A 55 -2.42 5.77 -2.61
N ASN A 56 -2.86 7.01 -2.77
CA ASN A 56 -2.32 7.91 -3.80
C ASN A 56 -0.85 8.24 -3.55
N ALA A 57 -0.43 8.47 -2.30
CA ALA A 57 0.97 8.68 -1.96
C ALA A 57 1.83 7.47 -2.32
N LEU A 58 1.39 6.26 -1.96
CA LEU A 58 2.06 5.00 -2.30
C LEU A 58 2.10 4.76 -3.81
N LYS A 59 1.02 5.09 -4.52
CA LYS A 59 0.95 4.98 -5.99
C LYS A 59 1.93 5.93 -6.67
N LEU A 60 1.95 7.21 -6.26
CA LEU A 60 2.87 8.22 -6.79
C LEU A 60 4.32 7.85 -6.53
N ALA A 61 4.60 7.21 -5.40
CA ALA A 61 5.93 6.71 -5.07
C ALA A 61 6.32 5.41 -5.78
N GLY A 62 5.44 4.80 -6.57
CA GLY A 62 5.70 3.53 -7.26
C GLY A 62 5.66 2.30 -6.34
N ALA A 63 5.12 2.44 -5.12
CA ALA A 63 4.97 1.36 -4.16
C ALA A 63 3.84 0.39 -4.53
N LEU A 64 2.81 0.91 -5.21
CA LEU A 64 1.69 0.13 -5.71
C LEU A 64 1.19 0.65 -7.06
N ALA A 65 0.57 -0.23 -7.83
CA ALA A 65 -0.14 0.08 -9.05
C ALA A 65 -1.44 -0.73 -9.13
N PHE A 66 -2.48 -0.14 -9.72
CA PHE A 66 -3.74 -0.84 -9.97
C PHE A 66 -3.81 -1.21 -11.45
N GLU A 67 -3.89 -2.50 -11.74
CA GLU A 67 -4.18 -3.04 -13.07
C GLU A 67 -5.54 -3.73 -13.03
N GLY A 68 -6.59 -2.96 -13.33
CA GLY A 68 -7.99 -3.42 -13.25
C GLY A 68 -8.37 -3.79 -11.81
N SER A 69 -8.66 -5.08 -11.58
CA SER A 69 -8.94 -5.69 -10.27
C SER A 69 -7.69 -6.26 -9.57
N THR A 70 -6.51 -6.15 -10.19
CA THR A 70 -5.26 -6.64 -9.62
C THR A 70 -4.45 -5.47 -9.07
N LEU A 71 -3.98 -5.63 -7.84
CA LEU A 71 -3.05 -4.71 -7.20
C LEU A 71 -1.62 -5.24 -7.38
N LEU A 72 -0.80 -4.52 -8.13
CA LEU A 72 0.63 -4.78 -8.22
C LEU A 72 1.34 -4.03 -7.10
N LEU A 73 2.01 -4.77 -6.23
CA LEU A 73 2.76 -4.26 -5.10
C LEU A 73 4.25 -4.38 -5.40
N ASN A 74 5.01 -3.32 -5.17
CA ASN A 74 6.46 -3.36 -5.26
C ASN A 74 7.05 -3.53 -3.84
N PRO A 75 7.44 -4.74 -3.43
CA PRO A 75 7.91 -5.00 -2.08
C PRO A 75 9.14 -4.16 -1.73
N GLY A 76 10.04 -3.87 -2.68
CA GLY A 76 11.23 -3.06 -2.42
C GLY A 76 10.89 -1.61 -2.04
N VAL A 77 9.87 -1.02 -2.66
CA VAL A 77 9.43 0.35 -2.34
C VAL A 77 8.53 0.32 -1.10
N LEU A 78 7.59 -0.62 -1.00
CA LEU A 78 6.74 -0.81 0.19
C LEU A 78 7.55 -1.00 1.47
N GLN A 79 8.63 -1.79 1.39
CA GLN A 79 9.54 -2.00 2.50
C GLN A 79 10.17 -0.68 2.93
N ARG A 80 10.57 0.19 1.99
CA ARG A 80 11.08 1.54 2.33
C ARG A 80 10.04 2.43 2.99
N PHE A 81 8.75 2.29 2.67
CA PHE A 81 7.68 3.03 3.38
C PHE A 81 7.31 2.42 4.73
N ALA A 82 7.49 1.12 4.90
CA ALA A 82 7.30 0.46 6.18
C ALA A 82 8.49 0.70 7.13
N GLU A 83 9.71 0.65 6.61
CA GLU A 83 10.97 0.82 7.35
C GLU A 83 11.32 2.31 7.51
N GLY A 84 11.15 3.11 6.45
CA GLY A 84 11.41 4.55 6.42
C GLY A 84 10.28 5.38 7.01
N GLU A 85 10.34 5.57 8.33
CA GLU A 85 10.14 6.82 9.11
C GLU A 85 9.40 6.55 10.46
N ALA A 86 9.92 6.59 11.69
CA ALA A 86 11.23 6.66 12.35
C ALA A 86 12.29 7.67 11.89
N GLN A 87 11.97 8.56 10.97
CA GLN A 87 12.82 9.70 10.62
C GLN A 87 12.09 10.94 11.14
N GLU A 88 11.97 11.02 12.46
CA GLU A 88 12.04 12.32 13.13
C GLU A 88 13.45 12.86 12.84
N ALA A 89 13.60 13.53 11.71
CA ALA A 89 14.71 14.44 11.54
C ALA A 89 14.43 15.65 12.44
N ARG A 90 14.95 15.56 13.67
CA ARG A 90 15.36 16.62 14.62
C ARG A 90 14.57 17.92 14.67
#